data_AF-A0AAI8RAW7-F1
#
_entry.id   AF-A0AAI8RAW7-F1
#
_cell.length_a   1.000
_cell.length_b   1.000
_cell.length_c   1.000
_cell.angle_alpha   90.00
_cell.angle_beta   90.00
_cell.angle_gamma   90.00
#
_symmetry.space_group_name_H-M   'P 1'
#
loop_
_entity.id
_entity.type
_entity.pdbx_description
1 polymer ?
#
loop_
_entity_poly.entity_id
_entity_poly.type
_entity_poly.pdbx_seq_one_letter_code
_entity_poly.pdbx_strand_id
1 'polypeptide(L)' 'MIILKLLQAIFINPKQHCVLCDSIADLELEDGRYICDNCAQIQGELSQNES' A
#
# COMPACT_ATOMS: atom_id res chain seq x y z
N MET A 1 9.79 -34.94 6.74
CA MET A 1 9.11 -34.02 5.78
C MET A 1 9.39 -32.57 6.17
N ILE A 2 10.58 -32.04 5.87
CA ILE A 2 11.01 -30.69 6.30
C ILE A 2 10.78 -29.64 5.18
N ILE A 3 10.54 -30.08 3.95
CA ILE A 3 10.44 -29.24 2.74
C ILE A 3 9.15 -28.39 2.70
N LEU A 4 8.11 -28.75 3.49
CA LEU A 4 6.81 -28.07 3.42
C LEU A 4 6.76 -26.71 4.15
N LYS A 5 7.69 -26.44 5.08
CA LYS A 5 7.66 -25.19 5.89
C LYS A 5 8.29 -23.97 5.20
N LEU A 6 9.06 -24.16 4.12
CA LEU A 6 9.71 -23.05 3.41
C LEU A 6 8.80 -22.36 2.39
N LEU A 7 7.78 -23.06 1.85
CA LEU A 7 6.83 -22.46 0.90
C LEU A 7 5.85 -21.47 1.54
N GLN A 8 5.53 -21.64 2.83
CA GLN A 8 4.55 -20.82 3.54
C GLN A 8 5.05 -19.39 3.82
N ALA A 9 6.36 -19.15 3.74
CA ALA A 9 6.97 -17.84 3.95
C ALA A 9 7.04 -16.96 2.69
N ILE A 10 6.81 -17.54 1.50
CA ILE A 10 6.94 -16.81 0.23
C ILE A 10 5.61 -16.17 -0.20
N PHE A 11 4.48 -16.66 0.33
CA PHE A 11 3.15 -16.38 -0.24
C PHE A 11 2.23 -15.52 0.62
N ILE A 12 2.67 -15.06 1.78
CA ILE A 12 1.89 -14.15 2.64
C ILE A 12 2.56 -12.78 2.57
N ASN A 13 2.47 -12.14 1.41
CA ASN A 13 2.64 -10.70 1.35
C ASN A 13 1.23 -10.13 1.60
N PRO A 14 0.90 -9.68 2.83
CA PRO A 14 -0.40 -9.07 3.07
C PRO A 14 -0.49 -7.88 2.12
N LYS A 15 -1.43 -7.94 1.16
CA LYS A 15 -1.70 -6.79 0.30
C LYS A 15 -2.01 -5.63 1.23
N GLN A 16 -1.25 -4.55 1.11
CA GLN A 16 -1.48 -3.37 1.92
C GLN A 16 -2.69 -2.64 1.37
N HIS A 17 -3.40 -1.94 2.25
CA HIS A 17 -4.64 -1.26 1.90
C HIS A 17 -4.44 0.25 1.97
N CYS A 18 -5.09 0.95 1.05
CA CYS A 18 -5.10 2.40 0.98
C CYS A 18 -5.83 2.96 2.20
N VAL A 19 -5.16 3.85 2.94
CA VAL A 19 -5.73 4.52 4.11
C VAL A 19 -7.00 5.35 3.81
N LEU A 20 -7.21 5.77 2.56
CA LEU A 20 -8.34 6.63 2.19
C LEU A 20 -9.56 5.88 1.64
N CYS A 21 -9.34 4.77 0.94
CA CYS A 21 -10.42 4.09 0.19
C CYS A 21 -10.40 2.56 0.33
N ASP A 22 -9.51 2.00 1.15
CA ASP A 22 -9.37 0.56 1.44
C ASP A 22 -9.10 -0.32 0.19
N SER A 23 -8.76 0.29 -0.94
CA SER A 23 -8.29 -0.41 -2.14
C SER A 23 -6.87 -0.93 -1.93
N ILE A 24 -6.45 -1.89 -2.76
CA ILE A 24 -5.06 -2.36 -2.78
C ILE A 24 -4.12 -1.15 -2.98
N ALA A 25 -3.09 -1.08 -2.15
CA ALA A 25 -2.11 -0.03 -2.14
C ALA A 25 -0.70 -0.61 -2.12
N ASP A 26 0.19 0.03 -2.88
CA ASP A 26 1.58 -0.39 -3.02
C ASP A 26 2.56 0.75 -2.67
N LEU A 27 2.07 1.97 -2.42
CA LEU A 27 2.87 3.14 -2.03
C LEU A 27 2.82 3.31 -0.50
N GLU A 28 4.00 3.39 0.13
CA GLU A 28 4.14 3.66 1.57
C GLU A 28 4.39 5.16 1.83
N LEU A 29 3.67 5.71 2.81
CA LEU A 29 3.82 7.09 3.32
C LEU A 29 4.86 7.13 4.44
N GLU A 30 5.36 8.32 4.79
CA GLU A 30 6.34 8.51 5.87
C GLU A 30 5.89 7.97 7.24
N ASP A 31 4.57 7.93 7.49
CA ASP A 31 3.98 7.38 8.73
C ASP A 31 3.88 5.83 8.73
N GLY A 32 4.35 5.13 7.69
CA GLY A 32 4.22 3.67 7.53
C GLY A 32 2.82 3.21 7.10
N ARG A 33 1.95 4.13 6.68
CA ARG A 33 0.63 3.83 6.10
C ARG A 33 0.73 3.70 4.59
N TYR A 34 -0.18 2.95 3.98
CA TYR A 34 -0.19 2.75 2.53
C TYR A 34 -1.28 3.59 1.84
N ILE A 35 -1.01 4.02 0.60
CA ILE A 35 -1.92 4.79 -0.24
C ILE A 35 -1.93 4.20 -1.66
N CYS A 36 -3.09 4.20 -2.34
CA CYS A 36 -3.15 3.78 -3.74
C CYS A 36 -2.80 4.95 -4.69
N ASP A 37 -2.36 4.62 -5.91
CA ASP A 37 -1.95 5.61 -6.93
C ASP A 37 -3.00 6.70 -7.19
N ASN A 38 -4.27 6.33 -7.20
CA ASN A 38 -5.37 7.27 -7.44
C ASN A 38 -5.48 8.30 -6.31
N CYS A 39 -5.44 7.82 -5.07
CA CYS A 39 -5.49 8.69 -3.89
C CYS A 39 -4.24 9.56 -3.75
N ALA A 40 -3.06 9.03 -4.10
CA ALA A 40 -1.83 9.81 -4.12
C ALA A 40 -1.87 10.96 -5.14
N GLN A 41 -2.40 10.71 -6.35
CA GLN A 41 -2.57 11.74 -7.38
C GLN A 41 -3.54 12.83 -6.93
N ILE A 42 -4.72 12.47 -6.40
CA ILE A 42 -5.70 13.43 -5.89
C ILE A 42 -5.07 14.32 -4.81
N GLN A 43 -4.30 13.76 -3.87
CA GLN A 43 -3.63 14.56 -2.84
C GLN A 43 -2.58 15.52 -3.44
N GLY A 44 -1.86 15.10 -4.48
CA GLY A 44 -0.93 15.97 -5.20
C GLY A 44 -1.62 17.14 -5.91
N GLU A 45 -2.77 16.88 -6.55
CA GLU A 45 -3.59 17.92 -7.19
C GLU A 45 -4.18 18.91 -6.19
N LEU A 46 -4.63 18.43 -5.03
CA LEU A 46 -5.15 19.28 -3.96
C LEU A 46 -4.06 20.21 -3.43
N SER A 47 -2.83 19.71 -3.21
CA SER A 47 -1.71 20.51 -2.72
C SER A 47 -1.25 21.61 -3.70
N GLN A 48 -1.43 21.43 -5.00
CA GLN A 48 -1.04 22.44 -6.01
C GLN A 48 -2.04 23.60 -6.12
N ASN A 49 -3.29 23.43 -5.68
CA ASN A 49 -4.32 24.46 -5.74
C ASN A 49 -4.33 25.39 -4.50
N GLU A 50 -3.38 25.20 -3.58
CA GLU A 50 -3.27 25.98 -2.33
C GLU A 50 -2.20 27.11 -2.42
N SER A 51 -1.89 27.56 -3.64
CA SER A 51 -0.90 28.63 -3.91
C SER A 51 -1.55 29.93 -4.39
#